data_AF-A0A495D137-F1
#
_entry.id   AF-A0A495D137-F1
#
_cell.length_a   1.000
_cell.length_b   1.000
_cell.length_c   1.000
_cell.angle_alpha   90.00
_cell.angle_beta   90.00
_cell.angle_gamma   90.00
#
_symmetry.space_group_name_H-M   'P 1'
#
loop_
_entity.id
_entity.type
_entity.pdbx_description
1 polymer ?
#
loop_
_entity_poly.entity_id
_entity_poly.type
_entity_poly.pdbx_seq_one_letter_code
_entity_poly.pdbx_strand_id
1 'polypeptide(L)'
;MPAPFDPAAATRATARLDAWLAAARLRLEIVPSDFAVLHGDAVDILVHSDTLPPLRVTVFDEYGDLATHDTLLAVMMIGRGFAELADAADLSRWALAEGLDAADPGVALLYQQLNAARSAFLAAWGDIPDVITDLDWQLNSGAAQALRRRAGLLPSG
;
A
#
# COMPACT_ATOMS: atom_id res chain seq x y z
N MET A 1 -0.66 18.08 -20.31
CA MET A 1 -0.03 18.69 -19.12
C MET A 1 -0.64 18.06 -17.89
N PRO A 2 0.14 17.67 -16.86
CA PRO A 2 -0.43 17.33 -15.56
C PRO A 2 -1.24 18.52 -15.05
N ALA A 3 -2.37 18.25 -14.39
CA ALA A 3 -3.17 19.30 -13.78
C ALA A 3 -2.31 20.04 -12.73
N PRO A 4 -2.45 21.37 -12.60
CA PRO A 4 -1.77 22.09 -11.53
C PRO A 4 -2.17 21.51 -10.17
N PHE A 5 -1.22 21.47 -9.23
CA PHE A 5 -1.43 21.00 -7.86
C PHE A 5 -2.65 21.71 -7.23
N ASP A 6 -3.65 20.94 -6.80
CA ASP A 6 -4.78 21.43 -5.99
C ASP A 6 -4.56 21.03 -4.51
N PRO A 7 -4.13 21.97 -3.65
CA PRO A 7 -3.95 21.70 -2.21
C PRO A 7 -5.24 21.23 -1.52
N ALA A 8 -6.40 21.67 -2.03
CA ALA A 8 -7.68 21.28 -1.46
C ALA A 8 -8.00 19.81 -1.78
N ALA A 9 -7.58 19.31 -2.95
CA ALA A 9 -7.70 17.89 -3.29
C ALA A 9 -6.85 17.01 -2.37
N ALA A 10 -5.59 17.38 -2.14
CA ALA A 10 -4.71 16.67 -1.22
C ALA A 10 -5.25 16.65 0.23
N THR A 11 -5.82 17.78 0.68
CA THR A 11 -6.46 17.88 2.00
C THR A 11 -7.67 16.95 2.11
N ARG A 12 -8.54 16.92 1.08
CA ARG A 12 -9.71 16.03 1.05
C ARG A 12 -9.31 14.55 1.01
N ALA A 13 -8.29 14.19 0.22
CA ALA A 13 -7.78 12.83 0.13
C ALA A 13 -7.29 12.35 1.51
N THR A 14 -6.43 13.16 2.14
CA THR A 14 -5.92 12.90 3.48
C THR A 14 -7.05 12.73 4.50
N ALA A 15 -7.99 13.68 4.55
CA ALA A 15 -9.10 13.63 5.50
C ALA A 15 -9.99 12.39 5.30
N ARG A 16 -10.18 11.94 4.06
CA ARG A 16 -10.96 10.74 3.75
C ARG A 16 -10.25 9.46 4.21
N LEU A 17 -8.92 9.38 4.05
CA LEU A 17 -8.12 8.26 4.55
C LEU A 17 -8.11 8.23 6.09
N ASP A 18 -7.87 9.37 6.73
CA ASP A 18 -7.90 9.49 8.20
C ASP A 18 -9.27 9.07 8.77
N ALA A 19 -10.36 9.53 8.15
CA ALA A 19 -11.72 9.16 8.56
C ALA A 19 -12.00 7.66 8.40
N TRP A 20 -11.55 7.07 7.29
CA TRP A 20 -11.68 5.62 7.05
C TRP A 20 -10.88 4.82 8.07
N LEU A 21 -9.62 5.19 8.32
CA LEU A 21 -8.75 4.51 9.27
C LEU A 21 -9.31 4.57 10.70
N ALA A 22 -9.83 5.73 11.10
CA ALA A 22 -10.47 5.92 12.40
C ALA A 22 -11.73 5.06 12.56
N ALA A 23 -12.53 4.93 11.49
CA ALA A 23 -13.71 4.07 11.48
C ALA A 23 -13.34 2.58 11.54
N ALA A 24 -12.30 2.17 10.82
CA ALA A 24 -11.80 0.80 10.79
C ALA A 24 -11.07 0.40 12.09
N ARG A 25 -10.63 1.38 12.90
CA ARG A 25 -9.91 1.19 14.17
C ARG A 25 -8.67 0.30 14.03
N LEU A 26 -7.94 0.50 12.93
CA LEU A 26 -6.73 -0.26 12.65
C LEU A 26 -5.51 0.41 13.28
N ARG A 27 -4.56 -0.41 13.73
CA ARG A 27 -3.19 0.02 13.98
C ARG A 27 -2.29 -0.73 13.01
N LEU A 28 -1.35 -0.01 12.39
CA LEU A 28 -0.40 -0.60 11.46
C LEU A 28 0.98 -0.62 12.07
N GLU A 29 1.67 -1.73 11.86
CA GLU A 29 3.07 -1.91 12.25
C GLU A 29 3.85 -2.37 11.01
N ILE A 30 4.97 -1.70 10.76
CA ILE A 30 5.81 -1.94 9.58
C ILE A 30 7.00 -2.75 10.05
N VAL A 31 7.22 -3.91 9.42
CA VAL A 31 8.30 -4.84 9.78
C VAL A 31 9.01 -5.34 8.52
N PRO A 32 10.29 -5.75 8.62
CA PRO A 32 10.98 -6.38 7.50
C PRO A 32 10.21 -7.61 7.00
N SER A 33 10.13 -7.80 5.68
CA SER A 33 9.48 -8.97 5.10
C SER A 33 10.44 -10.15 5.01
N ASP A 34 9.93 -11.35 5.30
CA ASP A 34 10.63 -12.60 4.99
C ASP A 34 10.81 -12.77 3.46
N PHE A 35 9.99 -12.08 2.66
CA PHE A 35 10.07 -12.08 1.20
C PHE A 35 11.07 -11.06 0.63
N ALA A 36 11.78 -10.31 1.48
CA ALA A 36 12.86 -9.40 1.05
C ALA A 36 13.99 -10.13 0.29
N VAL A 37 14.09 -11.45 0.45
CA VAL A 37 15.01 -12.31 -0.33
C VAL A 37 14.60 -12.46 -1.80
N LEU A 38 13.31 -12.30 -2.11
CA LEU A 38 12.76 -12.36 -3.48
C LEU A 38 12.82 -10.99 -4.16
N HIS A 39 12.57 -9.92 -3.40
CA HIS A 39 12.63 -8.54 -3.88
C HIS A 39 13.05 -7.62 -2.74
N GLY A 40 14.11 -6.82 -2.94
CA GLY A 40 14.72 -6.02 -1.87
C GLY A 40 13.77 -5.01 -1.22
N ASP A 41 12.75 -4.59 -1.95
CA ASP A 41 11.75 -3.62 -1.49
C ASP A 41 10.55 -4.26 -0.79
N ALA A 42 10.53 -5.58 -0.60
CA ALA A 42 9.41 -6.24 0.09
C ALA A 42 9.40 -5.88 1.58
N VAL A 43 8.27 -5.33 2.04
CA VAL A 43 8.03 -4.91 3.42
C VAL A 43 6.70 -5.49 3.88
N ASP A 44 6.65 -5.99 5.12
CA ASP A 44 5.41 -6.49 5.71
C ASP A 44 4.74 -5.39 6.55
N ILE A 45 3.45 -5.20 6.34
CA ILE A 45 2.58 -4.38 7.17
C ILE A 45 1.68 -5.33 7.97
N LEU A 46 1.83 -5.31 9.30
CA LEU A 46 0.94 -6.00 10.22
C LEU A 46 -0.24 -5.09 10.55
N VAL A 47 -1.43 -5.53 10.15
CA VAL A 47 -2.71 -4.87 10.40
C VAL A 47 -3.30 -5.43 11.68
N HIS A 48 -3.30 -4.62 12.72
CA HIS A 48 -3.85 -4.95 14.03
C HIS A 48 -5.26 -4.38 14.18
N SER A 49 -6.14 -5.15 14.81
CA SER A 49 -7.49 -4.71 15.19
C SER A 49 -7.87 -5.26 16.57
N ASP A 50 -8.94 -4.73 17.16
CA ASP A 50 -9.44 -5.20 18.46
C ASP A 50 -10.21 -6.52 18.36
N THR A 51 -10.60 -6.95 17.15
CA THR A 51 -11.60 -8.01 16.94
C THR A 51 -11.10 -9.20 16.14
N LEU A 52 -9.99 -9.04 15.41
CA LEU A 52 -9.41 -10.07 14.56
C LEU A 52 -7.92 -10.24 14.87
N PRO A 53 -7.37 -11.46 14.69
CA PRO A 53 -5.93 -11.68 14.74
C PRO A 53 -5.18 -10.74 13.77
N PRO A 54 -3.90 -10.39 14.06
CA PRO A 54 -3.12 -9.56 13.17
C PRO A 54 -3.02 -10.17 11.77
N LEU A 55 -3.32 -9.34 10.77
CA LEU A 55 -3.20 -9.72 9.37
C LEU A 55 -1.88 -9.19 8.82
N ARG A 56 -1.10 -10.05 8.16
CA ARG A 56 0.14 -9.65 7.48
C ARG A 56 -0.17 -9.35 6.01
N VAL A 57 0.25 -8.18 5.54
CA VAL A 57 0.20 -7.78 4.13
C VAL A 57 1.60 -7.41 3.68
N THR A 58 2.15 -8.12 2.70
CA THR A 58 3.42 -7.74 2.08
C THR A 58 3.17 -6.73 0.96
N VAL A 59 3.99 -5.69 0.87
CA VAL A 59 3.95 -4.67 -0.20
C VAL A 59 5.37 -4.42 -0.70
N PHE A 60 5.51 -3.88 -1.90
CA PHE A 60 6.80 -3.51 -2.48
C PHE A 60 7.00 -2.00 -2.39
N ASP A 61 7.93 -1.57 -1.54
CA ASP A 61 8.18 -0.17 -1.21
C ASP A 61 9.39 0.42 -1.96
N GLU A 62 9.29 0.49 -3.28
CA GLU A 62 10.36 0.98 -4.17
C GLU A 62 10.85 2.39 -3.79
N TYR A 63 9.96 3.24 -3.26
CA TYR A 63 10.26 4.63 -2.91
C TYR A 63 10.67 4.83 -1.44
N GLY A 64 10.68 3.77 -0.62
CA GLY A 64 10.98 3.86 0.81
C GLY A 64 9.94 4.67 1.61
N ASP A 65 8.69 4.70 1.14
CA ASP A 65 7.61 5.45 1.76
C ASP A 65 7.34 4.96 3.20
N LEU A 66 7.53 3.67 3.45
CA LEU A 66 7.26 3.01 4.73
C LEU A 66 8.34 3.26 5.79
N ALA A 67 9.51 3.79 5.42
CA ALA A 67 10.56 4.16 6.36
C ALA A 67 10.12 5.25 7.37
N THR A 68 9.07 6.00 7.03
CA THR A 68 8.50 7.04 7.90
C THR A 68 7.62 6.50 9.03
N HIS A 69 7.19 5.25 8.95
CA HIS A 69 6.13 4.70 9.79
C HIS A 69 4.81 5.49 9.75
N ASP A 70 4.58 6.31 8.71
CA ASP A 70 3.31 7.01 8.54
C ASP A 70 2.19 6.03 8.19
N THR A 71 1.13 6.06 8.98
CA THR A 71 0.03 5.10 8.86
C THR A 71 -0.78 5.31 7.58
N LEU A 72 -0.89 6.54 7.07
CA LEU A 72 -1.62 6.78 5.83
C LEU A 72 -0.85 6.31 4.61
N LEU A 73 0.48 6.50 4.59
CA LEU A 73 1.32 5.89 3.56
C LEU A 73 1.22 4.36 3.61
N ALA A 74 1.26 3.75 4.79
CA ALA A 74 1.09 2.30 4.93
C ALA A 74 -0.28 1.81 4.42
N VAL A 75 -1.39 2.50 4.76
CA VAL A 75 -2.73 2.19 4.21
C VAL A 75 -2.73 2.33 2.69
N MET A 76 -2.16 3.39 2.14
CA MET A 76 -2.09 3.58 0.69
C MET A 76 -1.32 2.45 0.01
N MET A 77 -0.20 2.01 0.57
CA MET A 77 0.57 0.89 0.03
C MET A 77 -0.21 -0.42 0.02
N ILE A 78 -0.98 -0.71 1.08
CA ILE A 78 -1.90 -1.87 1.10
C ILE A 78 -2.92 -1.75 -0.04
N GLY A 79 -3.57 -0.59 -0.17
CA GLY A 79 -4.59 -0.37 -1.20
C GLY A 79 -4.06 -0.56 -2.62
N ARG A 80 -2.87 -0.02 -2.90
CA ARG A 80 -2.18 -0.16 -4.20
C ARG A 80 -1.82 -1.62 -4.51
N GLY A 81 -1.16 -2.30 -3.57
CA GLY A 81 -0.79 -3.70 -3.77
C GLY A 81 -2.03 -4.61 -3.97
N PHE A 82 -3.15 -4.29 -3.32
CA PHE A 82 -4.42 -5.02 -3.55
C PHE A 82 -5.04 -4.73 -4.92
N ALA A 83 -4.89 -3.51 -5.45
CA ALA A 83 -5.35 -3.16 -6.78
C ALA A 83 -4.50 -3.86 -7.84
N GLU A 84 -3.18 -3.82 -7.72
CA GLU A 84 -2.23 -4.51 -8.61
C GLU A 84 -2.50 -6.03 -8.63
N LEU A 85 -2.75 -6.63 -7.46
CA LEU A 85 -3.11 -8.04 -7.36
C LEU A 85 -4.47 -8.35 -8.00
N ALA A 86 -5.44 -7.45 -7.92
CA ALA A 86 -6.77 -7.62 -8.50
C ALA A 86 -6.78 -7.47 -10.03
N ASP A 87 -5.94 -6.58 -10.55
CA ASP A 87 -5.81 -6.33 -11.99
C ASP A 87 -4.99 -7.43 -12.69
N ALA A 88 -4.15 -8.14 -11.95
CA ALA A 88 -3.42 -9.28 -12.48
C ALA A 88 -4.34 -10.47 -12.76
N ALA A 89 -4.37 -10.91 -14.02
CA ALA A 89 -5.17 -12.06 -14.44
C ALA A 89 -4.74 -13.39 -13.80
N ASP A 90 -3.44 -13.53 -13.50
CA ASP A 90 -2.84 -14.72 -12.91
C ASP A 90 -1.52 -14.37 -12.19
N LEU A 91 -0.94 -15.38 -11.53
CA LEU A 91 0.35 -15.28 -10.84
C LEU A 91 1.47 -14.77 -11.75
N SER A 92 1.54 -15.24 -12.99
CA SER A 92 2.64 -14.87 -13.90
C SER A 92 2.55 -13.41 -14.32
N ARG A 93 1.34 -12.88 -14.51
CA ARG A 93 1.10 -11.47 -14.79
C ARG A 93 1.41 -10.57 -13.60
N TRP A 94 0.99 -10.99 -12.41
CA TRP A 94 1.32 -10.27 -11.17
C TRP A 94 2.83 -10.26 -10.94
N ALA A 95 3.49 -11.42 -10.95
CA ALA A 95 4.93 -11.53 -10.75
C ALA A 95 5.72 -10.67 -11.74
N LEU A 96 5.33 -10.65 -13.02
CA LEU A 96 5.97 -9.79 -14.02
C LEU A 96 5.83 -8.30 -13.70
N ALA A 97 4.66 -7.85 -13.20
CA ALA A 97 4.43 -6.46 -12.83
C ALA A 97 5.29 -6.03 -11.63
N GLU A 98 5.49 -6.95 -10.68
CA GLU A 98 6.32 -6.74 -9.48
C GLU A 98 7.82 -7.00 -9.72
N GLY A 99 8.24 -7.31 -10.95
CA GLY A 99 9.64 -7.62 -11.26
C GLY A 99 10.14 -8.94 -10.67
N LEU A 100 9.24 -9.87 -10.34
CA LEU A 100 9.53 -11.18 -9.74
C LEU A 100 9.67 -12.29 -10.78
N ASP A 101 10.44 -13.32 -10.46
CA ASP A 101 10.49 -14.56 -11.24
C ASP A 101 9.31 -15.48 -10.89
N ALA A 102 8.33 -15.58 -11.79
CA ALA A 102 7.17 -16.45 -11.62
C ALA A 102 7.51 -17.95 -11.45
N ALA A 103 8.71 -18.39 -11.84
CA ALA A 103 9.16 -19.76 -11.64
C ALA A 103 9.68 -20.04 -10.21
N ASP A 104 9.94 -19.00 -9.41
CA ASP A 104 10.39 -19.16 -8.04
C ASP A 104 9.21 -19.63 -7.15
N PRO A 105 9.36 -20.75 -6.41
CA PRO A 105 8.30 -21.27 -5.54
C PRO A 105 7.91 -20.29 -4.41
N GLY A 106 8.83 -19.43 -3.97
CA GLY A 106 8.58 -18.36 -3.00
C GLY A 106 7.61 -17.31 -3.53
N VAL A 107 7.67 -17.00 -4.83
CA VAL A 107 6.73 -16.06 -5.49
C VAL A 107 5.32 -16.64 -5.52
N ALA A 108 5.18 -17.94 -5.77
CA ALA A 108 3.87 -18.60 -5.70
C ALA A 108 3.28 -18.60 -4.28
N LEU A 109 4.11 -18.83 -3.27
CA LEU A 109 3.70 -18.73 -1.87
C LEU A 109 3.27 -17.30 -1.52
N LEU A 110 4.06 -16.30 -1.90
CA LEU A 110 3.75 -14.89 -1.67
C LEU A 110 2.41 -14.50 -2.32
N TYR A 111 2.21 -14.86 -3.60
CA TYR A 111 0.96 -14.59 -4.31
C TYR A 111 -0.26 -15.18 -3.61
N GLN A 112 -0.16 -16.42 -3.11
CA GLN A 112 -1.24 -17.07 -2.36
C GLN A 112 -1.52 -16.37 -1.03
N GLN A 113 -0.46 -16.00 -0.28
CA GLN A 113 -0.59 -15.30 0.99
C GLN A 113 -1.22 -13.92 0.80
N LEU A 114 -0.82 -13.17 -0.23
CA LEU A 114 -1.39 -11.87 -0.56
C LEU A 114 -2.86 -11.97 -0.97
N ASN A 115 -3.24 -12.97 -1.77
CA ASN A 115 -4.64 -13.16 -2.14
C ASN A 115 -5.52 -13.50 -0.92
N ALA A 116 -5.02 -14.34 -0.02
CA ALA A 116 -5.69 -14.66 1.23
C ALA A 116 -5.81 -13.42 2.13
N ALA A 117 -4.72 -12.64 2.25
CA ALA A 117 -4.70 -11.42 3.05
C ALA A 117 -5.64 -10.36 2.50
N ARG A 118 -5.62 -10.10 1.19
CA ARG A 118 -6.55 -9.22 0.50
C ARG A 118 -8.00 -9.63 0.76
N SER A 119 -8.32 -10.91 0.58
CA SER A 119 -9.69 -11.42 0.78
C SER A 119 -10.15 -11.24 2.24
N ALA A 120 -9.28 -11.55 3.21
CA ALA A 120 -9.58 -11.37 4.63
C ALA A 120 -9.76 -9.90 5.00
N PHE A 121 -8.88 -9.02 4.49
CA PHE A 121 -8.94 -7.58 4.73
C PHE A 121 -10.24 -6.99 4.21
N LEU A 122 -10.56 -7.25 2.93
CA LEU A 122 -11.76 -6.71 2.29
C LEU A 122 -13.05 -7.23 2.97
N ALA A 123 -13.06 -8.49 3.41
CA ALA A 123 -14.20 -9.04 4.15
C ALA A 123 -14.40 -8.36 5.52
N ALA A 124 -13.32 -7.94 6.18
CA ALA A 124 -13.37 -7.34 7.51
C ALA A 124 -13.63 -5.83 7.49
N TRP A 125 -12.99 -5.09 6.58
CA TRP A 125 -12.95 -3.62 6.60
C TRP A 125 -13.40 -2.96 5.30
N GLY A 126 -13.66 -3.75 4.25
CA GLY A 126 -14.01 -3.25 2.93
C GLY A 126 -12.82 -2.60 2.22
N ASP A 127 -13.13 -1.87 1.14
CA ASP A 127 -12.12 -1.22 0.31
C ASP A 127 -11.50 -0.01 1.02
N ILE A 128 -10.19 0.16 0.80
CA ILE A 128 -9.48 1.39 1.13
C ILE A 128 -9.93 2.47 0.13
N PRO A 129 -10.21 3.70 0.58
CA PRO A 129 -10.62 4.77 -0.33
C PRO A 129 -9.56 5.05 -1.41
N ASP A 130 -9.92 4.84 -2.67
CA ASP A 130 -9.12 5.28 -3.81
C ASP A 130 -9.22 6.81 -3.95
N VAL A 131 -8.22 7.51 -3.40
CA VAL A 131 -8.18 8.98 -3.33
C VAL A 131 -6.88 9.57 -3.90
N ILE A 132 -5.93 8.72 -4.28
CA ILE A 132 -4.68 9.11 -4.91
C ILE A 132 -4.52 8.25 -6.15
N THR A 133 -4.50 8.89 -7.31
CA THR A 133 -4.38 8.17 -8.58
C THR A 133 -3.00 7.54 -8.73
N ASP A 134 -2.91 6.46 -9.52
CA ASP A 134 -1.62 5.85 -9.85
C ASP A 134 -0.64 6.82 -10.49
N LEU A 135 -1.15 7.70 -11.36
CA LEU A 135 -0.33 8.72 -11.99
C LEU A 135 0.26 9.68 -10.96
N ASP A 136 -0.53 10.12 -9.98
CA ASP A 136 -0.03 11.00 -8.91
C ASP A 136 1.01 10.30 -8.04
N TRP A 137 0.82 9.02 -7.75
CA TRP A 137 1.77 8.23 -6.97
C TRP A 137 3.11 8.07 -7.69
N GLN A 138 3.07 7.61 -8.94
CA GLN A 138 4.25 7.37 -9.80
C GLN A 138 5.04 8.65 -10.07
N LEU A 139 4.35 9.77 -10.33
CA LEU A 139 5.01 11.04 -10.60
C LEU A 139 5.38 11.81 -9.34
N ASN A 140 5.08 11.29 -8.15
CA ASN A 140 5.20 12.00 -6.89
C ASN A 140 4.59 13.41 -6.97
N SER A 141 3.33 13.48 -7.42
CA SER A 141 2.57 14.71 -7.65
C SER A 141 1.28 14.75 -6.82
N GLY A 142 0.56 15.87 -6.89
CA GLY A 142 -0.78 15.96 -6.34
C GLY A 142 -0.87 15.56 -4.86
N ALA A 143 -1.84 14.69 -4.57
CA ALA A 143 -2.07 14.17 -3.22
C ALA A 143 -0.93 13.25 -2.73
N ALA A 144 -0.27 12.49 -3.61
CA ALA A 144 0.85 11.62 -3.22
C ALA A 144 2.02 12.44 -2.68
N GLN A 145 2.38 13.52 -3.39
CA GLN A 145 3.45 14.43 -2.97
C GLN A 145 3.14 15.09 -1.63
N ALA A 146 1.89 15.53 -1.44
CA ALA A 146 1.46 16.15 -0.20
C ALA A 146 1.53 15.15 0.97
N LEU A 147 1.14 13.90 0.73
CA LEU A 147 1.21 12.84 1.73
C LEU A 147 2.66 12.53 2.13
N ARG A 148 3.57 12.41 1.16
CA ARG A 148 5.00 12.22 1.40
C ARG A 148 5.65 13.41 2.13
N ARG A 149 5.26 14.66 1.83
CA ARG A 149 5.69 15.84 2.61
C ARG A 149 5.21 15.77 4.06
N ARG A 150 3.93 15.43 4.27
CA ARG A 150 3.37 15.25 5.62
C ARG A 150 4.15 14.21 6.42
N ALA A 151 4.51 13.10 5.77
CA ALA A 151 5.29 12.02 6.38
C ALA A 151 6.78 12.33 6.58
N GLY A 152 7.26 13.48 6.08
CA GLY A 152 8.66 13.91 6.23
C GLY A 152 9.64 13.37 5.18
N LEU A 153 9.16 12.72 4.11
CA LEU A 153 10.00 12.22 3.01
C LEU A 153 10.47 13.32 2.06
N LEU A 154 9.74 14.43 2.03
CA LEU A 154 9.99 15.55 1.14
C LEU A 154 10.07 16.84 1.96
N PRO A 155 10.89 17.83 1.55
CA PRO A 155 10.92 19.12 2.20
C PRO A 155 9.54 19.78 2.25
N SER A 156 9.25 20.46 3.36
CA SER A 156 8.11 21.37 3.48
C SER A 156 8.25 22.46 2.41
N GLY A 157 7.26 22.54 1.52
CA GLY A 157 7.19 23.56 0.47
C GLY A 157 6.65 24.89 0.97
#